data_AF-A0A0F9SF64-F1
#
_entry.id   AF-A0A0F9SF64-F1
#
_cell.length_a   1.000
_cell.length_b   1.000
_cell.length_c   1.000
_cell.angle_alpha   90.00
_cell.angle_beta   90.00
_cell.angle_gamma   90.00
#
_symmetry.space_group_name_H-M   'P 1'
#
loop_
_entity.id
_entity.type
_entity.pdbx_description
1 polymer ?
#
loop_
_entity_poly.entity_id
_entity_poly.type
_entity_poly.pdbx_seq_one_letter_code
_entity_poly.pdbx_strand_id
1 'polypeptide(L)'
;MEYIQGSMMDIENFEKLQKAKQYLDAIKSYKLELRHQKNIRKDWPKDSVMEHIRQEMDELEEGWKNLDTDNIIEELADLINCAEILAMMVLY
;
A
#
# COMPACT_ATOMS: atom_id res chain seq x y z
N MET A 1 -10.61 21.80 -21.97
CA MET A 1 -10.28 20.63 -22.80
C MET A 1 -10.10 19.48 -21.82
N GLU A 2 -11.11 18.60 -21.78
CA GLU A 2 -11.14 17.42 -20.92
C GLU A 2 -10.17 16.39 -21.48
N TYR A 3 -9.33 15.81 -20.62
CA TYR A 3 -8.56 14.61 -20.92
C TYR A 3 -8.68 13.63 -19.75
N ILE A 4 -9.79 12.90 -19.72
CA ILE A 4 -9.83 11.53 -19.21
C ILE A 4 -10.14 10.64 -20.41
N GLN A 5 -9.09 10.25 -21.13
CA GLN A 5 -9.13 9.16 -22.12
C GLN A 5 -7.68 8.70 -22.36
N GLY A 6 -7.31 7.59 -21.73
CA GLY A 6 -6.15 6.77 -22.09
C GLY A 6 -4.82 7.50 -22.30
N SER A 7 -4.33 8.26 -21.32
CA SER A 7 -2.96 8.76 -21.36
C SER A 7 -2.00 7.57 -21.34
N MET A 8 -1.39 7.27 -22.50
CA MET A 8 -0.16 6.48 -22.54
C MET A 8 0.82 7.13 -21.57
N MET A 9 1.17 6.41 -20.52
CA MET A 9 2.22 6.78 -19.59
C MET A 9 3.51 6.95 -20.41
N ASP A 10 4.18 8.10 -20.30
CA ASP A 10 5.49 8.25 -20.95
C ASP A 10 6.48 7.23 -20.37
N ILE A 11 7.47 6.82 -21.17
CA ILE A 11 8.45 5.78 -20.82
C ILE A 11 9.12 6.06 -19.46
N GLU A 12 9.46 7.31 -19.17
CA GLU A 12 10.08 7.70 -17.90
C GLU A 12 9.14 7.48 -16.70
N ASN A 13 7.87 7.87 -16.85
CA ASN A 13 6.85 7.64 -15.82
C ASN A 13 6.53 6.15 -15.66
N PHE A 14 6.57 5.37 -16.75
CA PHE A 14 6.44 3.92 -16.70
C PHE A 14 7.61 3.26 -15.96
N GLU A 15 8.86 3.67 -16.24
CA GLU A 15 10.04 3.18 -15.53
C GLU A 15 10.01 3.53 -14.04
N LYS A 16 9.59 4.75 -13.69
CA LYS A 16 9.38 5.17 -12.30
C LYS A 16 8.32 4.32 -11.62
N LEU A 17 7.20 4.04 -12.29
CA LEU A 17 6.16 3.17 -11.78
C LEU A 17 6.64 1.72 -11.60
N GLN A 18 7.41 1.17 -12.54
CA GLN A 18 7.99 -0.17 -12.40
C GLN A 18 8.95 -0.25 -11.23
N LYS A 19 9.80 0.76 -11.03
CA LYS A 19 10.68 0.85 -9.85
C LYS A 19 9.88 0.93 -8.56
N ALA A 20 8.87 1.81 -8.50
CA ALA A 20 8.00 1.92 -7.33
C ALA A 20 7.33 0.58 -7.00
N LYS A 21 6.83 -0.13 -8.02
CA LYS A 21 6.24 -1.46 -7.86
C LYS A 21 7.25 -2.49 -7.31
N GLN A 22 8.48 -2.50 -7.81
CA GLN A 22 9.53 -3.39 -7.31
C GLN A 22 9.87 -3.14 -5.83
N TYR A 23 9.96 -1.87 -5.43
CA TYR A 23 10.20 -1.50 -4.03
C TYR A 23 9.03 -1.91 -3.13
N LEU A 24 7.80 -1.64 -3.55
CA LEU A 24 6.59 -2.00 -2.82
C LEU A 24 6.44 -3.51 -2.68
N ASP A 25 6.69 -4.30 -3.73
CA ASP A 25 6.62 -5.76 -3.69
C ASP A 25 7.66 -6.36 -2.71
N ALA A 26 8.87 -5.78 -2.65
CA ALA A 26 9.92 -6.21 -1.72
C ALA A 26 9.54 -5.92 -0.26
N ILE A 27 9.07 -4.70 0.04
CA ILE A 27 8.61 -4.31 1.38
C ILE A 27 7.41 -5.15 1.80
N LYS A 28 6.46 -5.36 0.89
CA LYS A 28 5.30 -6.21 1.11
C LYS A 28 5.71 -7.64 1.47
N SER A 29 6.64 -8.23 0.72
CA SER A 29 7.12 -9.59 0.99
C SER A 29 7.79 -9.69 2.37
N TYR A 30 8.63 -8.71 2.71
CA TYR A 30 9.28 -8.62 4.02
C TYR A 30 8.28 -8.43 5.18
N LYS A 31 7.32 -7.50 5.04
CA LYS A 31 6.28 -7.28 6.06
C LYS A 31 5.33 -8.48 6.18
N LEU A 32 5.02 -9.17 5.09
CA LEU A 32 4.23 -10.41 5.09
C LEU A 32 4.97 -11.53 5.85
N GLU A 33 6.26 -11.72 5.59
CA GLU A 33 7.10 -12.69 6.32
C GLU A 33 7.17 -12.35 7.81
N LEU A 34 7.37 -11.08 8.18
CA LEU A 34 7.34 -10.62 9.57
C LEU A 34 5.97 -10.87 10.22
N ARG A 35 4.86 -10.66 9.50
CA ARG A 35 3.50 -10.95 9.98
C ARG A 35 3.27 -12.45 10.14
N HIS A 36 3.73 -13.27 9.19
CA HIS A 36 3.69 -14.74 9.28
C HIS A 36 4.48 -15.26 10.49
N GLN A 37 5.62 -14.64 10.79
CA GLN A 37 6.42 -14.96 11.98
C GLN A 37 5.77 -14.46 13.27
N LYS A 38 5.11 -13.29 13.25
CA LYS A 38 4.53 -12.67 14.46
C LYS A 38 3.13 -13.16 14.80
N ASN A 39 2.29 -13.58 13.85
CA ASN A 39 0.94 -14.07 14.13
C ASN A 39 0.36 -14.86 12.92
N ILE A 40 0.31 -16.18 13.03
CA ILE A 40 -0.47 -17.03 12.13
C ILE A 40 -1.96 -16.84 12.47
N ARG A 41 -2.70 -16.24 11.52
CA ARG A 41 -4.17 -16.17 11.44
C ARG A 41 -4.87 -15.56 12.66
N LYS A 42 -5.02 -14.24 12.65
CA LYS A 42 -6.24 -13.63 13.22
C LYS A 42 -7.19 -13.41 12.06
N ASP A 43 -8.43 -13.86 12.19
CA ASP A 43 -9.51 -13.31 11.37
C ASP A 43 -9.57 -11.82 11.72
N TRP A 44 -9.13 -10.96 10.82
CA TRP A 44 -9.22 -9.52 11.04
C TRP A 44 -10.70 -9.14 10.86
N PRO A 45 -11.38 -8.62 11.90
CA PRO A 45 -12.70 -8.06 11.73
C PRO A 45 -12.62 -6.92 10.70
N LYS A 46 -13.61 -6.78 9.82
CA LYS A 46 -13.60 -5.78 8.75
C LYS A 46 -13.38 -4.36 9.29
N ASP A 47 -13.97 -4.07 10.44
CA ASP A 47 -13.84 -2.79 11.14
C ASP A 47 -12.40 -2.52 11.61
N SER A 48 -11.64 -3.58 11.94
CA SER A 48 -10.22 -3.47 12.31
C SER A 48 -9.33 -3.15 11.11
N VAL A 49 -9.68 -3.65 9.92
CA VAL A 49 -8.92 -3.35 8.69
C VAL A 49 -9.18 -1.92 8.25
N MET A 50 -10.43 -1.47 8.31
CA MET A 50 -10.78 -0.07 8.00
C MET A 50 -10.14 0.92 8.97
N GLU A 51 -10.00 0.56 10.24
CA GLU A 51 -9.31 1.39 11.22
C GLU A 51 -7.80 1.48 10.95
N HIS A 52 -7.15 0.35 10.61
CA HIS A 52 -5.75 0.39 10.17
C HIS A 52 -5.58 1.28 8.94
N ILE A 53 -6.44 1.17 7.92
CA ILE A 53 -6.36 2.05 6.74
C ILE A 53 -6.37 3.53 7.13
N ARG A 54 -7.16 3.93 8.13
CA ARG A 54 -7.15 5.33 8.60
C ARG A 54 -5.81 5.70 9.23
N GLN A 55 -5.26 4.82 10.07
CA GLN A 55 -3.97 5.03 10.73
C GLN A 55 -2.84 5.17 9.70
N GLU A 56 -2.73 4.24 8.76
CA GLU A 56 -1.70 4.31 7.70
C GLU A 56 -1.90 5.53 6.79
N MET A 57 -3.15 6.00 6.60
CA MET A 57 -3.42 7.24 5.88
C MET A 57 -2.94 8.49 6.61
N ASP A 58 -3.12 8.53 7.94
CA ASP A 58 -2.63 9.62 8.79
C ASP A 58 -1.08 9.63 8.80
N GLU A 59 -0.45 8.46 8.93
CA GLU A 59 1.01 8.28 8.89
C GLU A 59 1.59 8.62 7.51
N LEU A 60 0.87 8.29 6.42
CA LEU A 60 1.24 8.70 5.06
C LEU A 60 1.20 10.23 4.89
N GLU A 61 0.17 10.89 5.42
CA GLU A 61 0.06 12.35 5.39
C GLU A 61 1.20 13.00 6.19
N GLU A 62 1.56 12.43 7.33
CA GLU A 62 2.72 12.87 8.12
C GLU A 62 4.03 12.71 7.35
N GLY A 63 4.27 11.55 6.73
CA GLY A 63 5.43 11.32 5.86
C GLY A 63 5.53 12.35 4.75
N TRP A 64 4.40 12.70 4.12
CA TRP A 64 4.36 13.72 3.07
C TRP A 64 4.69 15.14 3.57
N LYS A 65 4.19 15.52 4.74
CA LYS A 65 4.52 16.81 5.39
C LYS A 65 6.01 16.91 5.73
N ASN A 66 6.62 15.81 6.14
CA ASN A 66 8.01 15.74 6.55
C ASN A 66 8.98 15.45 5.39
N LEU A 67 8.48 15.22 4.17
CA LEU A 67 9.27 14.76 3.01
C LEU A 67 10.07 13.48 3.30
N ASP A 68 9.55 12.63 4.18
CA ASP A 68 10.17 11.35 4.54
C ASP A 68 9.77 10.30 3.51
N THR A 69 10.61 10.16 2.48
CA THR A 69 10.35 9.25 1.37
C THR A 69 10.29 7.79 1.79
N ASP A 70 11.04 7.40 2.83
CA ASP A 70 11.06 6.02 3.30
C ASP A 70 9.75 5.70 4.02
N ASN A 71 9.29 6.61 4.89
CA ASN A 71 7.99 6.52 5.55
C ASN A 71 6.84 6.48 4.53
N ILE A 72 6.84 7.39 3.54
CA ILE A 72 5.80 7.42 2.49
C ILE A 72 5.70 6.08 1.76
N ILE A 73 6.84 5.48 1.40
CA ILE A 73 6.85 4.18 0.71
C ILE A 73 6.36 3.06 1.64
N GLU A 74 6.71 3.13 2.92
CA GLU A 74 6.31 2.16 3.93
C GLU A 74 4.79 2.14 4.15
N GLU A 75 4.18 3.31 4.33
CA GLU A 75 2.73 3.47 4.54
C GLU A 75 1.92 3.10 3.29
N LEU A 76 2.43 3.42 2.09
CA LEU A 76 1.82 2.98 0.83
C LEU A 76 1.79 1.45 0.72
N ALA A 77 2.84 0.76 1.17
CA ALA A 77 2.88 -0.71 1.15
C ALA A 77 1.84 -1.32 2.11
N ASP A 78 1.64 -0.73 3.30
CA ASP A 78 0.65 -1.22 4.25
C ASP A 78 -0.79 -0.88 3.85
N LEU A 79 -1.04 0.26 3.21
CA LEU A 79 -2.33 0.56 2.58
C LEU A 79 -2.69 -0.43 1.47
N ILE A 80 -1.74 -0.79 0.61
CA ILE A 80 -1.93 -1.83 -0.42
C ILE A 80 -2.27 -3.16 0.24
N ASN A 81 -1.55 -3.55 1.28
CA ASN A 81 -1.82 -4.78 2.01
C ASN A 81 -3.22 -4.79 2.67
N CYS A 82 -3.65 -3.67 3.25
CA CYS A 82 -5.00 -3.56 3.80
C CYS A 82 -6.08 -3.68 2.71
N ALA A 83 -5.85 -3.08 1.54
CA ALA A 83 -6.76 -3.20 0.39
C ALA A 83 -6.89 -4.65 -0.10
N GLU A 84 -5.80 -5.43 -0.10
CA GLU A 84 -5.81 -6.84 -0.47
C GLU A 84 -6.57 -7.70 0.56
N ILE A 85 -6.40 -7.43 1.86
CA ILE A 85 -7.18 -8.10 2.91
C ILE A 85 -8.67 -7.80 2.72
N LEU A 86 -9.05 -6.55 2.47
CA LEU A 86 -10.45 -6.19 2.20
C LEU A 86 -11.00 -6.90 0.96
N ALA A 87 -10.24 -6.94 -0.14
CA ALA A 87 -10.64 -7.63 -1.35
C ALA A 87 -10.87 -9.13 -1.09
N MET A 88 -9.98 -9.78 -0.35
CA MET A 88 -10.13 -11.18 0.07
C MET A 88 -11.41 -11.39 0.90
N MET A 89 -11.70 -10.50 1.85
CA MET A 89 -12.91 -10.57 2.70
C MET A 89 -14.22 -10.36 1.93
N VAL A 90 -14.20 -9.68 0.78
CA VAL A 90 -15.38 -9.45 -0.07
C VAL A 90 -15.62 -10.61 -1.04
N LEU A 91 -14.57 -11.32 -1.44
CA LEU A 91 -14.63 -12.42 -2.40
C LEU A 91 -14.97 -13.79 -1.76
N TYR A 92 -14.86 -13.90 -0.44
CA TYR A 92 -15.28 -15.05 0.38
C TYR A 92 -16.65 -14.81 1.02
#